data_AF-A0A3M2H1D7-F1
#
_entry.id   AF-A0A3M2H1D7-F1
#
_cell.length_a   1.000
_cell.length_b   1.000
_cell.length_c   1.000
_cell.angle_alpha   90.00
_cell.angle_beta   90.00
_cell.angle_gamma   90.00
#
_symmetry.space_group_name_H-M   'P 1'
#
loop_
_entity.id
_entity.type
_entity.pdbx_description
1 polymer ?
#
loop_
_entity_poly.entity_id
_entity_poly.type
_entity_poly.pdbx_seq_one_letter_code
_entity_poly.pdbx_strand_id
1 'polypeptide(L)'
;MAQSSPPPDLDALGIELPPNRPHQFVFSNKVGGFWYGETQRENRPSHQGFTLLEQRYLKDYAVHLGDTLLSRSAAETIVLYPDRLVRGYPQLTETLYFADKLNGLLVELHSPTPQFLRVAFQFDPILGELTWRWDASLPAAFAVAPRLSGEQPAYIAVAAWGEVGEVTPELSPLPRADAGKTGEASPAFSLGGLNLPELRRGYFAVLVGRNEADLRHSLQALQRQPLQGVEHRRRRLQRLLQQAELITPDRQINRAYAWALLSMDDLVVGQPHPGIWAGLPWFNQFWGRDSFISLTGALLCTGQLETA
;
A
#
# COMPACT_ATOMS: atom_id res chain seq x y z
N MET A 1 -8.35 -31.41 30.73
CA MET A 1 -7.50 -30.57 29.85
C MET A 1 -8.38 -30.01 28.76
N ALA A 2 -8.75 -28.73 28.82
CA ALA A 2 -9.41 -28.09 27.70
C ALA A 2 -8.38 -28.02 26.56
N GLN A 3 -8.67 -28.65 25.42
CA GLN A 3 -7.85 -28.49 24.23
C GLN A 3 -7.93 -27.01 23.85
N SER A 4 -6.82 -26.28 24.03
CA SER A 4 -6.70 -24.90 23.54
C SER A 4 -6.94 -24.95 22.04
N SER A 5 -7.99 -24.27 21.58
CA SER A 5 -8.18 -24.05 20.14
C SER A 5 -6.97 -23.25 19.64
N PRO A 6 -6.42 -23.55 18.45
CA PRO A 6 -5.31 -22.78 17.92
C PRO A 6 -5.72 -21.31 17.72
N PRO A 7 -4.75 -20.38 17.73
CA PRO A 7 -5.02 -18.97 17.48
C PRO A 7 -5.67 -18.79 16.11
N PRO A 8 -6.51 -17.76 15.94
CA PRO A 8 -7.25 -17.57 14.70
C PRO A 8 -6.29 -17.42 13.52
N ASP A 9 -6.65 -18.05 12.41
CA ASP A 9 -6.05 -17.79 11.11
C ASP A 9 -6.33 -16.32 10.72
N LEU A 10 -5.35 -15.64 10.11
CA LEU A 10 -5.51 -14.26 9.66
C LEU A 10 -6.73 -14.07 8.76
N ASP A 11 -7.04 -15.06 7.92
CA ASP A 11 -8.20 -14.98 7.04
C ASP A 11 -9.53 -15.07 7.81
N ALA A 12 -9.54 -15.68 9.00
CA ALA A 12 -10.71 -15.68 9.88
C ALA A 12 -10.97 -14.32 10.55
N LEU A 13 -10.01 -13.39 10.49
CA LEU A 13 -10.15 -12.04 11.06
C LEU A 13 -10.87 -11.05 10.12
N GLY A 14 -11.08 -11.42 8.85
CA GLY A 14 -11.67 -10.56 7.81
C GLY A 14 -13.00 -9.91 8.20
N ILE A 15 -13.04 -8.58 8.25
CA ILE A 15 -14.24 -7.81 8.59
C ILE A 15 -14.99 -7.48 7.30
N GLU A 16 -16.15 -8.10 7.11
CA GLU A 16 -17.10 -7.71 6.08
C GLU A 16 -17.71 -6.36 6.43
N LEU A 17 -17.59 -5.40 5.51
CA LEU A 17 -18.07 -4.05 5.70
C LEU A 17 -19.40 -3.85 4.97
N PRO A 18 -20.41 -3.26 5.62
CA PRO A 18 -21.71 -3.05 4.98
C PRO A 18 -21.58 -2.05 3.83
N PRO A 19 -22.33 -2.23 2.73
CA PRO A 19 -22.29 -1.31 1.60
C PRO A 19 -22.76 0.09 2.03
N ASN A 20 -22.28 1.12 1.33
CA ASN A 20 -22.56 2.53 1.59
C ASN A 20 -22.14 3.03 2.99
N ARG A 21 -21.24 2.31 3.67
CA ARG A 21 -20.70 2.69 4.98
C ARG A 21 -19.17 2.73 4.91
N PRO A 22 -18.58 3.81 4.37
CA PRO A 22 -17.14 3.93 4.26
C PRO A 22 -16.47 3.94 5.62
N HIS A 23 -15.47 3.08 5.78
CA HIS A 23 -14.60 3.02 6.96
C HIS A 23 -13.22 3.51 6.59
N GLN A 24 -12.57 4.17 7.55
CA GLN A 24 -11.17 4.52 7.44
C GLN A 24 -10.32 3.30 7.83
N PHE A 25 -9.20 3.12 7.15
CA PHE A 25 -8.21 2.11 7.50
C PHE A 25 -6.81 2.68 7.33
N VAL A 26 -5.87 2.14 8.08
CA VAL A 26 -4.46 2.48 8.00
C VAL A 26 -3.60 1.24 8.19
N PHE A 27 -2.48 1.19 7.49
CA PHE A 27 -1.42 0.20 7.75
C PHE A 27 -0.06 0.89 7.63
N SER A 28 0.94 0.40 8.36
CA SER A 28 2.32 0.82 8.17
C SER A 28 3.11 -0.24 7.40
N ASN A 29 4.17 0.20 6.74
CA ASN A 29 5.16 -0.71 6.16
C ASN A 29 6.23 -1.15 7.17
N LYS A 30 6.03 -0.90 8.48
CA LYS A 30 6.97 -1.20 9.58
C LYS A 30 8.33 -0.46 9.53
N VAL A 31 8.50 0.49 8.61
CA VAL A 31 9.74 1.26 8.46
C VAL A 31 9.47 2.73 8.74
N GLY A 32 8.90 3.44 7.78
CA GLY A 32 8.65 4.88 7.85
C GLY A 32 7.46 5.34 7.05
N GLY A 33 6.77 4.39 6.41
CA GLY A 33 5.67 4.66 5.51
C GLY A 33 4.37 4.05 6.01
N PHE A 34 3.27 4.68 5.64
CA PHE A 34 1.93 4.18 5.90
C PHE A 34 0.99 4.59 4.77
N TRP A 35 -0.07 3.81 4.60
CA TRP A 35 -1.22 4.19 3.79
C TRP A 35 -2.41 4.45 4.69
N TYR A 36 -3.03 5.62 4.57
CA TYR A 36 -4.28 5.93 5.24
C TYR A 36 -5.36 6.20 4.19
N GLY A 37 -6.50 5.50 4.24
CA GLY A 37 -7.52 5.65 3.20
C GLY A 37 -8.92 5.24 3.63
N GLU A 38 -9.84 5.27 2.67
CA GLU A 38 -11.22 4.81 2.86
C GLU A 38 -11.54 3.53 2.10
N THR A 39 -12.38 2.68 2.70
CA THR A 39 -12.72 1.37 2.12
C THR A 39 -13.64 1.47 0.91
N GLN A 40 -14.53 2.46 0.84
CA GLN A 40 -15.57 2.57 -0.21
C GLN A 40 -15.59 3.92 -0.95
N ARG A 41 -14.67 4.83 -0.63
CA ARG A 41 -14.62 6.16 -1.24
C ARG A 41 -13.20 6.48 -1.70
N GLU A 42 -13.13 7.47 -2.57
CA GLU A 42 -11.86 8.14 -2.88
C GLU A 42 -11.30 8.82 -1.63
N ASN A 43 -9.99 8.93 -1.60
CA ASN A 43 -9.26 9.60 -0.54
C ASN A 43 -9.52 11.11 -0.58
N ARG A 44 -9.88 11.64 0.58
CA ARG A 44 -10.13 13.06 0.83
C ARG A 44 -8.81 13.83 0.99
N PRO A 45 -8.81 15.15 0.75
CA PRO A 45 -7.57 15.93 0.56
C PRO A 45 -6.64 16.02 1.77
N SER A 46 -7.16 15.89 3.00
CA SER A 46 -6.43 16.32 4.19
C SER A 46 -5.14 15.52 4.44
N HIS A 47 -5.23 14.20 4.64
CA HIS A 47 -4.08 13.38 5.06
C HIS A 47 -4.09 11.94 4.54
N GLN A 48 -5.06 11.58 3.69
CA GLN A 48 -5.17 10.23 3.13
C GLN A 48 -4.22 10.06 1.95
N GLY A 49 -3.72 8.84 1.76
CA GLY A 49 -2.73 8.46 0.77
C GLY A 49 -1.53 7.72 1.38
N PHE A 50 -0.51 7.50 0.54
CA PHE A 50 0.78 6.96 0.92
C PHE A 50 1.71 8.08 1.39
N THR A 51 2.10 8.00 2.66
CA THR A 51 3.09 8.88 3.29
C THR A 51 4.33 8.08 3.62
N LEU A 52 5.51 8.65 3.40
CA LEU A 52 6.80 8.06 3.75
C LEU A 52 7.71 9.17 4.29
N LEU A 53 8.26 8.96 5.49
CA LEU A 53 9.16 9.95 6.12
C LEU A 53 8.53 11.35 6.16
N GLU A 54 7.27 11.40 6.62
CA GLU A 54 6.45 12.63 6.77
C GLU A 54 6.06 13.34 5.46
N GLN A 55 6.50 12.83 4.29
CA GLN A 55 6.09 13.35 3.00
C GLN A 55 5.04 12.45 2.35
N ARG A 56 3.91 13.01 1.94
CA ARG A 56 2.88 12.29 1.17
C ARG A 56 3.28 12.29 -0.31
N TYR A 57 3.32 11.10 -0.92
CA TYR A 57 3.72 10.92 -2.31
C TYR A 57 2.52 10.66 -3.23
N LEU A 58 1.62 9.78 -2.80
CA LEU A 58 0.44 9.39 -3.55
C LEU A 58 -0.78 9.69 -2.71
N LYS A 59 -1.68 10.54 -3.19
CA LYS A 59 -2.97 10.79 -2.53
C LYS A 59 -3.93 9.62 -2.76
N ASP A 60 -4.07 9.18 -4.00
CA ASP A 60 -5.00 8.09 -4.35
C ASP A 60 -4.66 7.45 -5.71
N TYR A 61 -5.41 6.41 -6.07
CA TYR A 61 -5.49 5.86 -7.43
C TYR A 61 -6.94 5.62 -7.84
N ALA A 62 -7.20 5.60 -9.13
CA ALA A 62 -8.52 5.31 -9.70
C ALA A 62 -8.41 4.23 -10.78
N VAL A 63 -9.25 3.20 -10.67
CA VAL A 63 -9.37 2.15 -11.69
C VAL A 63 -10.55 2.49 -12.60
N HIS A 64 -10.34 2.42 -13.91
CA HIS A 64 -11.38 2.59 -14.92
C HIS A 64 -11.52 1.30 -15.71
N LEU A 65 -12.77 0.91 -15.97
CA LEU A 65 -13.14 -0.15 -16.90
C LEU A 65 -13.53 0.52 -18.23
N GLY A 66 -12.64 0.46 -19.23
CA GLY A 66 -12.73 1.37 -20.38
C GLY A 66 -12.66 2.83 -19.92
N ASP A 67 -13.64 3.63 -20.35
CA ASP A 67 -13.77 5.03 -19.94
C ASP A 67 -14.56 5.23 -18.64
N THR A 68 -15.12 4.17 -18.06
CA THR A 68 -15.98 4.26 -16.88
C THR A 68 -15.16 4.11 -15.60
N LEU A 69 -15.23 5.10 -14.72
CA LEU A 69 -14.64 5.01 -13.38
C LEU A 69 -15.31 3.86 -12.60
N LEU A 70 -14.49 2.92 -12.11
CA LEU A 70 -14.92 1.89 -11.19
C LEU A 70 -15.01 2.49 -9.78
N SER A 71 -16.18 3.05 -9.46
CA SER A 71 -16.39 3.67 -8.15
C SER A 71 -16.27 2.63 -7.03
N ARG A 72 -15.46 2.91 -6.02
CA ARG A 72 -15.31 2.06 -4.82
C ARG A 72 -16.62 1.87 -4.05
N SER A 73 -17.58 2.79 -4.21
CA SER A 73 -18.90 2.68 -3.58
C SER A 73 -19.81 1.67 -4.27
N ALA A 74 -19.46 1.24 -5.48
CA ALA A 74 -20.18 0.23 -6.25
C ALA A 74 -19.66 -1.20 -5.99
N ALA A 75 -18.68 -1.37 -5.10
CA ALA A 75 -18.24 -2.70 -4.69
C ALA A 75 -19.37 -3.43 -3.95
N GLU A 76 -19.69 -4.65 -4.40
CA GLU A 76 -20.73 -5.50 -3.83
C GLU A 76 -20.27 -6.21 -2.56
N THR A 77 -18.97 -6.51 -2.49
CA THR A 77 -18.33 -7.13 -1.34
C THR A 77 -17.08 -6.35 -0.95
N ILE A 78 -16.91 -6.11 0.34
CA ILE A 78 -15.77 -5.35 0.88
C ILE A 78 -15.32 -6.02 2.16
N VAL A 79 -14.11 -6.56 2.15
CA VAL A 79 -13.56 -7.29 3.29
C VAL A 79 -12.20 -6.73 3.65
N LEU A 80 -12.08 -6.23 4.88
CA LEU A 80 -10.82 -5.75 5.43
C LEU A 80 -10.17 -6.85 6.27
N TYR A 81 -8.96 -7.24 5.89
CA TYR A 81 -8.09 -8.16 6.60
C TYR A 81 -6.90 -7.41 7.21
N PRO A 82 -6.17 -8.00 8.16
CA PRO A 82 -4.98 -7.37 8.74
C PRO A 82 -3.82 -7.11 7.75
N ASP A 83 -3.85 -7.77 6.59
CA ASP A 83 -2.79 -7.74 5.58
C ASP A 83 -3.27 -7.27 4.20
N ARG A 84 -4.57 -7.04 4.01
CA ARG A 84 -5.14 -6.61 2.73
C ARG A 84 -6.54 -6.05 2.86
N LEU A 85 -6.95 -5.26 1.88
CA LEU A 85 -8.34 -4.87 1.64
C LEU A 85 -8.81 -5.43 0.30
N VAL A 86 -9.91 -6.17 0.31
CA VAL A 86 -10.52 -6.75 -0.90
C VAL A 86 -11.82 -6.03 -1.22
N ARG A 87 -11.97 -5.60 -2.47
CA ARG A 87 -13.21 -5.07 -3.05
C ARG A 87 -13.62 -5.93 -4.23
N GLY A 88 -14.81 -6.54 -4.15
CA GLY A 88 -15.40 -7.30 -5.24
C GLY A 88 -16.46 -6.48 -5.97
N TYR A 89 -16.33 -6.41 -7.28
CA TYR A 89 -17.26 -5.82 -8.24
C TYR A 89 -17.75 -6.94 -9.19
N PRO A 90 -18.87 -6.77 -9.92
CA PRO A 90 -19.36 -7.80 -10.83
C PRO A 90 -18.34 -8.25 -11.89
N GLN A 91 -17.50 -7.32 -12.35
CA GLN A 91 -16.54 -7.56 -13.44
C GLN A 91 -15.09 -7.72 -12.94
N LEU A 92 -14.79 -7.41 -11.68
CA LEU A 92 -13.42 -7.26 -11.20
C LEU A 92 -13.32 -7.50 -9.70
N THR A 93 -12.22 -8.07 -9.24
CA THR A 93 -11.80 -8.03 -7.84
C THR A 93 -10.54 -7.18 -7.74
N GLU A 94 -10.55 -6.22 -6.81
CA GLU A 94 -9.43 -5.35 -6.47
C GLU A 94 -8.92 -5.74 -5.07
N THR A 95 -7.63 -6.07 -4.96
CA THR A 95 -6.99 -6.36 -3.67
C THR A 95 -5.84 -5.40 -3.44
N LEU A 96 -5.98 -4.52 -2.46
CA LEU A 96 -4.91 -3.67 -1.95
C LEU A 96 -4.14 -4.43 -0.88
N TYR A 97 -2.86 -4.71 -1.13
CA TYR A 97 -2.02 -5.48 -0.21
C TYR A 97 -1.22 -4.57 0.72
N PHE A 98 -1.08 -5.02 1.97
CA PHE A 98 -0.24 -4.38 2.98
C PHE A 98 1.05 -5.20 3.09
N ALA A 99 2.19 -4.62 2.74
CA ALA A 99 3.47 -5.30 2.73
C ALA A 99 4.48 -4.57 3.62
N ASP A 100 5.16 -5.33 4.48
CA ASP A 100 6.26 -4.78 5.27
C ASP A 100 7.43 -4.41 4.34
N LYS A 101 8.13 -3.32 4.68
CA LYS A 101 9.31 -2.79 3.98
C LYS A 101 9.07 -2.37 2.52
N LEU A 102 7.84 -2.46 2.02
CA LEU A 102 7.48 -1.88 0.74
C LEU A 102 7.24 -0.38 0.93
N ASN A 103 8.08 0.45 0.33
CA ASN A 103 7.90 1.90 0.31
C ASN A 103 6.93 2.29 -0.82
N GLY A 104 5.67 1.89 -0.72
CA GLY A 104 4.70 2.14 -1.77
C GLY A 104 3.39 1.40 -1.57
N LEU A 105 2.61 1.29 -2.65
CA LEU A 105 1.45 0.40 -2.71
C LEU A 105 1.65 -0.73 -3.71
N LEU A 106 0.98 -1.84 -3.44
CA LEU A 106 0.78 -2.96 -4.35
C LEU A 106 -0.71 -3.28 -4.42
N VAL A 107 -1.25 -3.34 -5.63
CA VAL A 107 -2.65 -3.70 -5.87
C VAL A 107 -2.71 -4.78 -6.91
N GLU A 108 -3.53 -5.79 -6.66
CA GLU A 108 -3.92 -6.81 -7.63
C GLU A 108 -5.31 -6.53 -8.17
N LEU A 109 -5.46 -6.68 -9.48
CA LEU A 109 -6.71 -6.60 -10.21
C LEU A 109 -6.94 -7.94 -10.89
N HIS A 110 -8.05 -8.60 -10.56
CA HIS A 110 -8.41 -9.90 -11.11
C HIS A 110 -9.80 -9.84 -11.74
N SER A 111 -9.90 -10.18 -13.02
CA SER A 111 -11.12 -10.21 -13.81
C SER A 111 -11.37 -11.61 -14.37
N PRO A 112 -12.61 -12.15 -14.28
CA PRO A 112 -12.94 -13.46 -14.84
C PRO A 112 -12.86 -13.51 -16.37
N THR A 113 -13.05 -12.36 -17.04
CA THR A 113 -12.90 -12.20 -18.50
C THR A 113 -11.82 -11.15 -18.80
N PRO A 114 -11.12 -11.21 -19.95
CA PRO A 114 -10.20 -10.15 -20.33
C PRO A 114 -10.90 -8.78 -20.35
N GLN A 115 -10.33 -7.79 -19.67
CA GLN A 115 -10.84 -6.43 -19.65
C GLN A 115 -9.76 -5.45 -20.10
N PHE A 116 -10.17 -4.36 -20.74
CA PHE A 116 -9.30 -3.19 -20.86
C PHE A 116 -9.50 -2.30 -19.64
N LEU A 117 -8.46 -2.17 -18.81
CA LEU A 117 -8.47 -1.27 -17.66
C LEU A 117 -7.51 -0.10 -17.86
N ARG A 118 -7.84 1.03 -17.23
CA ARG A 118 -6.90 2.12 -17.01
C ARG A 118 -6.74 2.38 -15.51
N VAL A 119 -5.50 2.51 -15.04
CA VAL A 119 -5.21 2.89 -13.65
C VAL A 119 -4.61 4.28 -13.65
N ALA A 120 -5.33 5.25 -13.08
CA ALA A 120 -4.87 6.63 -12.93
C ALA A 120 -4.30 6.86 -11.52
N PHE A 121 -3.28 7.72 -11.41
CA PHE A 121 -2.58 8.00 -10.16
C PHE A 121 -2.76 9.47 -9.76
N GLN A 122 -3.19 9.71 -8.52
CA GLN A 122 -3.32 11.05 -7.97
C GLN A 122 -2.12 11.31 -7.05
N PHE A 123 -1.04 11.87 -7.58
CA PHE A 123 0.13 12.26 -6.79
C PHE A 123 -0.19 13.46 -5.89
N ASP A 124 0.58 13.61 -4.81
CA ASP A 124 0.40 14.76 -3.91
C ASP A 124 0.75 16.08 -4.62
N PRO A 125 -0.09 17.14 -4.54
CA PRO A 125 0.21 18.44 -5.12
C PRO A 125 1.55 19.06 -4.67
N ILE A 126 2.05 18.72 -3.50
CA ILE A 126 3.36 19.18 -2.99
C ILE A 126 4.53 18.70 -3.86
N LEU A 127 4.32 17.64 -4.63
CA LEU A 127 5.32 17.14 -5.57
C LEU A 127 5.44 17.99 -6.83
N GLY A 128 4.50 18.93 -7.06
CA GLY A 128 4.43 19.72 -8.27
C GLY A 128 4.22 18.86 -9.53
N GLU A 129 4.60 19.41 -10.68
CA GLU A 129 4.60 18.65 -11.94
C GLU A 129 5.79 17.71 -12.00
N LEU A 130 5.51 16.40 -12.00
CA LEU A 130 6.52 15.37 -12.14
C LEU A 130 6.82 15.12 -13.63
N THR A 131 8.10 15.13 -13.98
CA THR A 131 8.56 14.70 -15.31
C THR A 131 8.83 13.20 -15.30
N TRP A 132 8.12 12.45 -16.14
CA TRP A 132 8.22 11.00 -16.20
C TRP A 132 9.05 10.52 -17.39
N ARG A 133 9.73 9.40 -17.20
CA ARG A 133 10.40 8.63 -18.24
C ARG A 133 9.84 7.21 -18.27
N TRP A 134 9.43 6.75 -19.45
CA TRP A 134 8.97 5.38 -19.67
C TRP A 134 10.14 4.46 -20.03
N ASP A 135 10.14 3.27 -19.45
CA ASP A 135 10.99 2.16 -19.82
C ASP A 135 10.12 0.98 -20.29
N ALA A 136 10.23 0.60 -21.57
CA ALA A 136 9.46 -0.50 -22.12
C ALA A 136 10.04 -1.88 -21.75
N SER A 137 11.33 -1.97 -21.41
CA SER A 137 11.97 -3.24 -21.02
C SER A 137 11.53 -3.72 -19.64
N LEU A 138 11.11 -2.78 -18.81
CA LEU A 138 10.47 -2.98 -17.52
C LEU A 138 9.27 -2.05 -17.51
N PRO A 139 8.07 -2.46 -17.97
CA PRO A 139 6.93 -1.59 -18.29
C PRO A 139 6.51 -0.71 -17.11
N ALA A 140 7.23 0.39 -16.97
CA ALA A 140 7.26 1.23 -15.80
C ALA A 140 7.67 2.66 -16.17
N ALA A 141 7.06 3.61 -15.47
CA ALA A 141 7.38 5.02 -15.53
C ALA A 141 8.19 5.42 -14.28
N PHE A 142 9.22 6.22 -14.47
CA PHE A 142 10.08 6.73 -13.40
C PHE A 142 10.07 8.25 -13.38
N ALA A 143 10.05 8.87 -12.20
CA ALA A 143 10.16 10.31 -12.02
C ALA A 143 11.03 10.65 -10.81
N VAL A 144 11.65 11.83 -10.85
CA VAL A 144 12.30 12.44 -9.69
C VAL A 144 11.28 13.34 -9.00
N ALA A 145 11.09 13.12 -7.71
CA ALA A 145 10.19 13.90 -6.87
C ALA A 145 10.96 14.91 -6.01
N PRO A 146 10.42 16.12 -5.79
CA PRO A 146 11.00 17.05 -4.83
C PRO A 146 10.94 16.47 -3.43
N ARG A 147 11.83 16.94 -2.56
CA ARG A 147 11.93 16.50 -1.17
C ARG A 147 11.70 17.66 -0.23
N LEU A 148 11.00 17.41 0.88
CA LEU A 148 10.85 18.38 1.97
C LEU A 148 12.17 18.57 2.75
N SER A 149 13.01 17.54 2.84
CA SER A 149 14.30 17.52 3.50
C SER A 149 15.29 16.55 2.81
N GLY A 150 16.54 16.48 3.29
CA GLY A 150 17.54 15.57 2.73
C GLY A 150 17.23 14.07 2.97
N GLU A 151 16.39 13.75 3.94
CA GLU A 151 16.12 12.37 4.37
C GLU A 151 15.09 11.65 3.51
N GLN A 152 14.15 12.38 2.89
CA GLN A 152 13.12 11.78 2.07
C GLN A 152 13.69 11.19 0.76
N PRO A 153 13.11 10.09 0.24
CA PRO A 153 13.49 9.56 -1.05
C PRO A 153 13.08 10.50 -2.20
N ALA A 154 13.89 10.54 -3.26
CA ALA A 154 13.71 11.47 -4.38
C ALA A 154 13.16 10.81 -5.65
N TYR A 155 12.84 9.51 -5.64
CA TYR A 155 12.44 8.80 -6.86
C TYR A 155 11.10 8.11 -6.67
N ILE A 156 10.28 8.15 -7.70
CA ILE A 156 9.00 7.45 -7.80
C ILE A 156 9.03 6.54 -9.02
N ALA A 157 8.49 5.33 -8.88
CA ALA A 157 8.25 4.43 -9.99
C ALA A 157 6.80 3.95 -9.98
N VAL A 158 6.21 3.81 -11.15
CA VAL A 158 4.88 3.25 -11.37
C VAL A 158 5.00 2.13 -12.38
N ALA A 159 4.46 0.96 -12.10
CA ALA A 159 4.52 -0.17 -13.01
C ALA A 159 3.25 -1.02 -12.94
N ALA A 160 2.97 -1.76 -14.01
CA ALA A 160 1.98 -2.83 -14.01
C ALA A 160 2.50 -4.08 -14.72
N TRP A 161 2.04 -5.26 -14.30
CA TRP A 161 2.48 -6.55 -14.83
C TRP A 161 1.46 -7.67 -14.53
N GLY A 162 1.67 -8.87 -15.08
CA GLY A 162 0.85 -10.07 -14.83
C GLY A 162 0.27 -10.64 -16.12
N GLU A 163 -0.90 -11.25 -16.03
CA GLU A 163 -1.71 -11.68 -17.18
C GLU A 163 -2.44 -10.47 -17.78
N VAL A 164 -1.69 -9.69 -18.55
CA VAL A 164 -2.10 -8.45 -19.22
C VAL A 164 -1.36 -8.37 -20.56
N GLY A 165 -1.98 -7.73 -21.56
CA GLY A 165 -1.31 -7.36 -22.80
C GLY A 165 -0.25 -6.28 -22.57
N GLU A 166 0.27 -5.71 -23.66
CA GLU A 166 1.32 -4.69 -23.58
C GLU A 166 0.87 -3.45 -22.79
N VAL A 167 1.45 -3.27 -21.60
CA VAL A 167 1.15 -2.12 -20.74
C VAL A 167 1.77 -0.87 -21.35
N THR A 168 0.97 0.19 -21.47
CA THR A 168 1.44 1.48 -22.01
C THR A 168 1.10 2.63 -21.07
N PRO A 169 1.93 3.69 -21.01
CA PRO A 169 1.61 4.87 -20.23
C PRO A 169 0.50 5.68 -20.91
N GLU A 170 -0.41 6.23 -20.13
CA GLU A 170 -1.33 7.26 -20.60
C GLU A 170 -0.63 8.61 -20.51
N LEU A 171 -0.29 9.15 -21.69
CA LEU A 171 0.50 10.36 -21.82
C LEU A 171 -0.40 11.59 -21.88
N SER A 172 -0.15 12.56 -21.01
CA SER A 172 -0.59 13.94 -21.22
C SER A 172 0.60 14.77 -21.73
N PRO A 173 0.44 15.56 -22.82
CA PRO A 173 1.52 16.43 -23.29
C PRO A 173 1.98 17.36 -22.16
N LEU A 174 3.30 17.44 -21.93
CA LEU A 174 3.86 18.51 -21.10
C LEU A 174 3.59 19.86 -21.78
N PRO A 175 3.31 20.95 -21.04
CA PRO A 175 3.49 22.29 -21.57
C PRO A 175 4.93 22.39 -22.12
N ARG A 176 5.08 22.83 -23.38
CA ARG A 176 6.39 22.89 -24.05
C ARG A 176 7.40 23.68 -23.20
N ALA A 177 8.45 23.02 -22.73
CA ALA A 177 9.67 23.67 -22.27
C ALA A 177 10.68 23.71 -23.42
N ASP A 178 11.38 24.84 -23.57
CA ASP A 178 12.29 25.12 -24.67
C ASP A 178 13.38 24.04 -24.82
N ALA A 179 13.50 23.54 -26.05
CA ALA A 179 14.32 22.40 -26.41
C ALA A 179 15.83 22.72 -26.33
N GLY A 180 16.47 22.30 -25.25
CA GLY A 180 17.92 22.07 -25.18
C GLY A 180 18.26 20.66 -25.66
N LYS A 181 19.13 20.54 -26.67
CA LYS A 181 19.58 19.28 -27.29
C LYS A 181 20.28 18.35 -26.30
N THR A 182 19.99 17.04 -26.34
CA THR A 182 20.93 15.90 -26.57
C THR A 182 20.35 14.53 -26.16
N GLY A 183 20.60 13.50 -26.98
CA GLY A 183 20.52 12.07 -26.64
C GLY A 183 19.17 11.37 -26.83
N GLU A 184 19.20 10.09 -27.25
CA GLU A 184 18.05 9.16 -27.28
C GLU A 184 17.54 8.86 -25.86
N ALA A 185 16.98 9.87 -25.20
CA ALA A 185 16.17 9.68 -24.01
C ALA A 185 14.71 9.55 -24.43
N SER A 186 14.00 8.55 -23.91
CA SER A 186 12.53 8.49 -24.05
C SER A 186 11.94 9.86 -23.70
N PRO A 187 11.00 10.39 -24.49
CA PRO A 187 10.49 11.74 -24.29
C PRO A 187 9.90 11.87 -22.88
N ALA A 188 10.21 12.98 -22.21
CA ALA A 188 9.60 13.38 -20.96
C ALA A 188 8.09 13.63 -21.13
N PHE A 189 7.27 13.21 -20.16
CA PHE A 189 5.80 13.40 -20.18
C PHE A 189 5.19 13.57 -18.79
N SER A 190 3.91 13.97 -18.72
CA SER A 190 3.08 13.85 -17.52
C SER A 190 2.28 12.54 -17.56
N LEU A 191 2.35 11.75 -16.49
CA LEU A 191 1.69 10.44 -16.40
C LEU A 191 0.25 10.60 -15.90
N GLY A 192 -0.73 10.38 -16.79
CA GLY A 192 -2.15 10.30 -16.40
C GLY A 192 -2.48 8.97 -15.72
N GLY A 193 -1.84 7.89 -16.18
CA GLY A 193 -2.09 6.53 -15.72
C GLY A 193 -1.34 5.47 -16.52
N LEU A 194 -1.70 4.21 -16.32
CA LEU A 194 -1.29 3.08 -17.14
C LEU A 194 -2.53 2.46 -17.80
N ASN A 195 -2.37 2.07 -19.07
CA ASN A 195 -3.33 1.25 -19.81
C ASN A 195 -2.94 -0.23 -19.68
N LEU A 196 -3.91 -1.06 -19.31
CA LEU A 196 -3.75 -2.49 -19.05
C LEU A 196 -4.73 -3.25 -19.97
N PRO A 197 -4.35 -3.52 -21.23
CA PRO A 197 -5.20 -4.25 -22.16
C PRO A 197 -5.29 -5.74 -21.80
N GLU A 198 -6.42 -6.37 -22.12
CA GLU A 198 -6.64 -7.82 -21.95
C GLU A 198 -6.34 -8.36 -20.54
N LEU A 199 -6.50 -7.54 -19.51
CA LEU A 199 -6.22 -7.91 -18.13
C LEU A 199 -7.13 -9.06 -17.68
N ARG A 200 -6.51 -10.15 -17.22
CA ARG A 200 -7.16 -11.23 -16.45
C ARG A 200 -6.73 -11.20 -15.00
N ARG A 201 -5.43 -11.16 -14.75
CA ARG A 201 -4.86 -11.12 -13.40
C ARG A 201 -3.57 -10.32 -13.43
N GLY A 202 -3.63 -9.06 -13.06
CA GLY A 202 -2.46 -8.19 -13.07
C GLY A 202 -2.29 -7.44 -11.77
N TYR A 203 -1.13 -6.82 -11.65
CA TYR A 203 -0.74 -6.02 -10.52
C TYR A 203 -0.33 -4.65 -11.02
N PHE A 204 -0.52 -3.63 -10.19
CA PHE A 204 0.21 -2.39 -10.34
C PHE A 204 0.83 -1.98 -9.00
N ALA A 205 1.92 -1.24 -9.09
CA ALA A 205 2.60 -0.68 -7.93
C ALA A 205 3.02 0.76 -8.18
N VAL A 206 3.01 1.54 -7.10
CA VAL A 206 3.66 2.84 -7.02
C VAL A 206 4.67 2.74 -5.90
N LEU A 207 5.94 2.88 -6.24
CA LEU A 207 7.07 2.74 -5.31
C LEU A 207 7.81 4.07 -5.17
N VAL A 208 8.35 4.30 -3.98
CA VAL A 208 9.13 5.48 -3.61
C VAL A 208 10.48 5.04 -3.08
N GLY A 209 11.56 5.58 -3.64
CA GLY A 209 12.91 5.08 -3.43
C GLY A 209 13.98 6.17 -3.48
N ARG A 210 15.16 5.86 -2.93
CA ARG A 210 16.27 6.82 -2.82
C ARG A 210 16.97 7.07 -4.15
N ASN A 211 16.96 6.06 -5.02
CA ASN A 211 17.51 6.11 -6.36
C ASN A 211 16.70 5.19 -7.29
N GLU A 212 16.87 5.37 -8.59
CA GLU A 212 16.16 4.60 -9.60
C GLU A 212 16.57 3.12 -9.63
N ALA A 213 17.84 2.81 -9.36
CA ALA A 213 18.35 1.44 -9.39
C ALA A 213 17.66 0.53 -8.35
N ASP A 214 17.47 1.03 -7.12
CA ASP A 214 16.77 0.35 -6.04
C ASP A 214 15.29 0.12 -6.39
N LEU A 215 14.65 1.11 -7.05
CA LEU A 215 13.27 0.98 -7.51
C LEU A 215 13.14 -0.08 -8.60
N ARG A 216 14.05 -0.09 -9.57
CA ARG A 216 14.09 -1.14 -10.61
C ARG A 216 14.27 -2.52 -10.01
N HIS A 217 15.21 -2.67 -9.08
CA HIS A 217 15.42 -3.94 -8.39
C HIS A 217 14.16 -4.39 -7.63
N SER A 218 13.50 -3.46 -6.94
CA SER A 218 12.26 -3.73 -6.21
C SER A 218 11.12 -4.14 -7.15
N LEU A 219 10.95 -3.45 -8.28
CA LEU A 219 9.96 -3.79 -9.31
C LEU A 219 10.23 -5.18 -9.92
N GLN A 220 11.48 -5.50 -10.25
CA GLN A 220 11.85 -6.81 -10.77
C GLN A 220 11.61 -7.94 -9.75
N ALA A 221 11.80 -7.66 -8.45
CA ALA A 221 11.45 -8.60 -7.40
C ALA A 221 9.92 -8.83 -7.34
N LEU A 222 9.13 -7.75 -7.37
CA LEU A 222 7.66 -7.83 -7.40
C LEU A 222 7.13 -8.51 -8.66
N GLN A 223 7.73 -8.30 -9.83
CA GLN A 223 7.33 -8.99 -11.05
C GLN A 223 7.53 -10.51 -10.97
N ARG A 224 8.64 -10.95 -10.36
CA ARG A 224 8.95 -12.37 -10.19
C ARG A 224 8.10 -13.02 -9.10
N GLN A 225 7.89 -12.32 -7.98
CA GLN A 225 7.16 -12.83 -6.83
C GLN A 225 6.28 -11.73 -6.21
N PRO A 226 5.11 -11.44 -6.81
CA PRO A 226 4.30 -10.26 -6.45
C PRO A 226 3.92 -10.22 -4.98
N LEU A 227 3.64 -11.38 -4.40
CA LEU A 227 3.11 -11.50 -3.05
C LEU A 227 4.17 -11.87 -2.00
N GLN A 228 5.46 -11.98 -2.35
CA GLN A 228 6.48 -12.43 -1.40
C GLN A 228 6.51 -11.57 -0.13
N GLY A 229 6.52 -10.24 -0.28
CA GLY A 229 6.49 -9.30 0.84
C GLY A 229 5.22 -9.38 1.69
N VAL A 230 4.07 -9.62 1.04
CA VAL A 230 2.77 -9.83 1.70
C VAL A 230 2.80 -11.10 2.52
N GLU A 231 3.29 -12.20 1.96
CA GLU A 231 3.44 -13.48 2.67
C GLU A 231 4.39 -13.38 3.86
N HIS A 232 5.48 -12.60 3.74
CA HIS A 232 6.36 -12.33 4.87
C HIS A 232 5.63 -11.61 6.01
N ARG A 233 4.83 -10.59 5.69
CA ARG A 233 3.96 -9.91 6.68
C ARG A 233 2.97 -10.90 7.29
N ARG A 234 2.25 -11.69 6.48
CA ARG A 234 1.30 -12.70 6.96
C ARG A 234 1.95 -13.67 7.94
N ARG A 235 3.11 -14.24 7.61
CA ARG A 235 3.86 -15.12 8.51
C ARG A 235 4.28 -14.42 9.81
N ARG A 236 4.58 -13.13 9.77
CA ARG A 236 4.91 -12.33 10.96
C ARG A 236 3.68 -12.08 11.83
N LEU A 237 2.58 -11.62 11.25
CA LEU A 237 1.33 -11.37 11.99
C LEU A 237 0.77 -12.67 12.60
N GLN A 238 0.82 -13.79 11.86
CA GLN A 238 0.40 -15.08 12.40
C GLN A 238 1.27 -15.54 13.59
N ARG A 239 2.59 -15.33 13.52
CA ARG A 239 3.49 -15.59 14.66
C ARG A 239 3.16 -14.70 15.86
N LEU A 240 2.84 -13.44 15.63
CA LEU A 240 2.44 -12.52 16.70
C LEU A 240 1.14 -12.99 17.38
N LEU A 241 0.14 -13.42 16.60
CA LEU A 241 -1.11 -13.99 17.14
C LEU A 241 -0.86 -15.28 17.96
N GLN A 242 0.13 -16.09 17.56
CA GLN A 242 0.52 -17.30 18.28
C GLN A 242 1.30 -17.00 19.57
N GLN A 243 2.14 -15.96 19.56
CA GLN A 243 2.98 -15.59 20.71
C GLN A 243 2.18 -14.90 21.81
N ALA A 244 1.23 -14.03 21.43
CA ALA A 244 0.44 -13.22 22.34
C ALA A 244 -1.02 -13.67 22.33
N GLU A 245 -1.28 -14.98 22.42
CA GLU A 245 -2.64 -15.49 22.30
C GLU A 245 -3.51 -15.15 23.52
N LEU A 246 -4.76 -14.72 23.26
CA LEU A 246 -5.80 -14.59 24.28
C LEU A 246 -7.00 -15.47 23.89
N ILE A 247 -7.26 -16.49 24.71
CA ILE A 247 -8.43 -17.36 24.54
C ILE A 247 -9.42 -17.13 25.67
N THR A 248 -10.60 -16.66 25.31
CA THR A 248 -11.78 -16.60 26.18
C THR A 248 -12.93 -17.43 25.58
N PRO A 249 -13.97 -17.76 26.37
CA PRO A 249 -15.19 -18.39 25.83
C PRO A 249 -15.92 -17.53 24.79
N ASP A 250 -15.69 -16.21 24.79
CA ASP A 250 -16.30 -15.29 23.84
C ASP A 250 -15.40 -15.08 22.62
N ARG A 251 -15.87 -15.60 21.46
CA ARG A 251 -15.14 -15.50 20.20
C ARG A 251 -15.00 -14.07 19.69
N GLN A 252 -15.95 -13.19 20.02
CA GLN A 252 -15.91 -11.79 19.62
C GLN A 252 -14.80 -11.05 20.39
N ILE A 253 -14.63 -11.35 21.68
CA ILE A 253 -13.53 -10.79 22.48
C ILE A 253 -12.17 -11.24 21.92
N ASN A 254 -12.02 -12.53 21.60
CA ASN A 254 -10.76 -13.06 21.04
C ASN A 254 -10.43 -12.37 19.70
N ARG A 255 -11.45 -12.18 18.84
CA ARG A 255 -11.30 -11.48 17.55
C ARG A 255 -10.97 -10.00 17.72
N ALA A 256 -11.61 -9.30 18.65
CA ALA A 256 -11.34 -7.90 18.94
C ALA A 256 -9.92 -7.70 19.48
N TYR A 257 -9.47 -8.58 20.38
CA TYR A 257 -8.10 -8.58 20.88
C TYR A 257 -7.08 -8.82 19.77
N ALA A 258 -7.31 -9.80 18.88
CA ALA A 258 -6.44 -10.05 17.73
C ALA A 258 -6.28 -8.80 16.86
N TRP A 259 -7.37 -8.10 16.54
CA TRP A 259 -7.30 -6.84 15.80
C TRP A 259 -6.53 -5.75 16.57
N ALA A 260 -6.79 -5.57 17.86
CA ALA A 260 -6.06 -4.60 18.68
C ALA A 260 -4.56 -4.88 18.73
N LEU A 261 -4.16 -6.15 18.87
CA LEU A 261 -2.77 -6.60 18.84
C LEU A 261 -2.08 -6.28 17.52
N LEU A 262 -2.71 -6.61 16.39
CA LEU A 262 -2.15 -6.38 15.06
C LEU A 262 -2.11 -4.87 14.71
N SER A 263 -3.12 -4.09 15.14
CA SER A 263 -3.10 -2.63 14.98
C SER A 263 -2.03 -1.96 15.85
N MET A 264 -1.77 -2.46 17.06
CA MET A 264 -0.66 -1.98 17.90
C MET A 264 0.69 -2.28 17.26
N ASP A 265 0.84 -3.46 16.64
CA ASP A 265 2.05 -3.84 15.92
C ASP A 265 2.35 -2.90 14.74
N ASP A 266 1.34 -2.40 14.03
CA ASP A 266 1.55 -1.43 12.94
C ASP A 266 2.16 -0.09 13.41
N LEU A 267 2.07 0.24 14.70
CA LEU A 267 2.71 1.42 15.28
C LEU A 267 4.17 1.17 15.69
N VAL A 268 4.61 -0.09 15.78
CA VAL A 268 6.00 -0.45 16.03
C VAL A 268 6.76 -0.41 14.70
N VAL A 269 7.64 0.56 14.53
CA VAL A 269 8.39 0.77 13.28
C VAL A 269 9.89 0.88 13.54
N GLY A 270 10.71 0.72 12.51
CA GLY A 270 12.14 0.95 12.60
C GLY A 270 12.59 2.12 11.72
N GLN A 271 12.93 3.28 12.31
CA GLN A 271 13.63 4.35 11.59
C GLN A 271 14.24 5.45 12.50
N PRO A 272 15.55 5.75 12.41
CA PRO A 272 16.65 4.82 12.11
C PRO A 272 16.86 3.75 13.19
N HIS A 273 16.17 3.88 14.33
CA HIS A 273 16.11 2.91 15.42
C HIS A 273 14.67 2.43 15.61
N PRO A 274 14.44 1.26 16.23
CA PRO A 274 13.11 0.83 16.60
C PRO A 274 12.41 1.86 17.48
N GLY A 275 11.11 2.03 17.29
CA GLY A 275 10.28 2.91 18.11
C GLY A 275 8.80 2.64 17.92
N ILE A 276 7.99 3.26 18.78
CA ILE A 276 6.54 3.16 18.76
C ILE A 276 5.99 4.53 18.36
N TRP A 277 5.37 4.62 17.18
CA TRP A 277 4.62 5.79 16.79
C TRP A 277 3.46 6.05 17.75
N ALA A 278 3.23 7.32 18.08
CA ALA A 278 2.18 7.70 19.01
C ALA A 278 0.77 7.49 18.44
N GLY A 279 0.61 7.52 17.12
CA GLY A 279 -0.63 7.14 16.47
C GLY A 279 -0.71 7.59 15.02
N LEU A 280 -1.42 6.85 14.18
CA LEU A 280 -1.61 7.20 12.78
C LEU A 280 -2.99 7.85 12.55
N PRO A 281 -3.13 8.69 11.52
CA PRO A 281 -2.11 9.18 10.59
C PRO A 281 -1.31 10.42 11.07
N TRP A 282 -1.69 11.06 12.18
CA TRP A 282 -1.17 12.39 12.54
C TRP A 282 0.06 12.42 13.45
N PHE A 283 0.32 11.35 14.20
CA PHE A 283 1.38 11.27 15.20
C PHE A 283 2.37 10.14 14.86
N ASN A 284 2.89 10.17 13.63
CA ASN A 284 3.91 9.23 13.12
C ASN A 284 5.34 9.59 13.59
N GLN A 285 5.46 10.16 14.79
CA GLN A 285 6.72 10.46 15.47
C GLN A 285 6.81 9.67 16.78
N PHE A 286 8.02 9.58 17.33
CA PHE A 286 8.26 9.00 18.64
C PHE A 286 8.03 10.04 19.74
N TRP A 287 6.92 9.88 20.46
CA TRP A 287 6.64 10.66 21.66
C TRP A 287 7.02 9.84 22.88
N GLY A 288 7.97 10.32 23.68
CA GLY A 288 8.53 9.55 24.81
C GLY A 288 7.46 9.06 25.80
N ARG A 289 6.46 9.90 26.10
CA ARG A 289 5.30 9.52 26.94
C ARG A 289 4.52 8.36 26.33
N ASP A 290 4.12 8.50 25.07
CA ASP A 290 3.27 7.56 24.35
C ASP A 290 3.99 6.21 24.11
N SER A 291 5.28 6.26 23.79
CA SER A 291 6.15 5.08 23.75
C SER A 291 6.25 4.40 25.12
N PHE A 292 6.50 5.16 26.19
CA PHE A 292 6.64 4.60 27.55
C PHE A 292 5.37 3.90 28.03
N ILE A 293 4.19 4.51 27.87
CA ILE A 293 2.93 3.89 28.30
C ILE A 293 2.54 2.67 27.45
N SER A 294 2.95 2.65 26.18
CA SER A 294 2.62 1.57 25.25
C SER A 294 3.61 0.41 25.31
N LEU A 295 4.84 0.64 25.76
CA LEU A 295 5.94 -0.34 25.77
C LEU A 295 5.53 -1.72 26.30
N THR A 296 4.87 -1.73 27.47
CA THR A 296 4.44 -2.96 28.12
C THR A 296 3.44 -3.74 27.26
N GLY A 297 2.40 -3.09 26.76
CA GLY A 297 1.35 -3.74 25.96
C GLY A 297 1.81 -4.10 24.55
N ALA A 298 2.63 -3.24 23.94
CA ALA A 298 3.08 -3.38 22.57
C ALA A 298 4.18 -4.44 22.42
N LEU A 299 5.14 -4.48 23.35
CA LEU A 299 6.35 -5.30 23.20
C LEU A 299 6.55 -6.33 24.31
N LEU A 300 6.41 -5.95 25.59
CA LEU A 300 6.71 -6.87 26.70
C LEU A 300 5.69 -8.01 26.80
N CYS A 301 4.40 -7.67 26.85
CA CYS A 301 3.30 -8.65 26.92
C CYS A 301 3.17 -9.50 25.65
N THR A 302 3.75 -9.04 24.53
CA THR A 302 3.71 -9.75 23.24
C THR A 302 4.95 -10.59 22.98
N GLY A 303 5.92 -10.59 23.89
CA GLY A 303 7.17 -11.37 23.78
C GLY A 303 8.20 -10.77 22.82
N GLN A 304 8.05 -9.52 22.37
CA GLN A 304 8.96 -8.83 21.46
C GLN A 304 10.14 -8.18 22.21
N LEU A 305 10.83 -8.97 23.04
CA LEU A 305 11.86 -8.48 23.98
C LEU A 305 13.11 -7.90 23.32
N GLU A 306 13.47 -8.33 22.11
CA GLU A 306 14.60 -7.76 21.37
C GLU A 306 14.33 -6.34 20.86
N THR A 307 13.05 -6.00 20.66
CA THR A 307 12.63 -4.67 20.19
C THR A 307 12.39 -3.69 21.35
N ALA A 308 12.10 -4.21 22.55
CA ALA A 308 11.83 -3.43 23.77
C ALA A 308 13.12 -2.87 24.39
#